data_AF-V5WM61-F1
#
_entry.id   AF-V5WM61-F1
#
_cell.length_a   1.000
_cell.length_b   1.000
_cell.length_c   1.000
_cell.angle_alpha   90.00
_cell.angle_beta   90.00
_cell.angle_gamma   90.00
#
_symmetry.space_group_name_H-M   'P 1'
#
loop_
_entity.id
_entity.type
_entity.pdbx_description
1 polymer ?
#
loop_
_entity_poly.entity_id
_entity_poly.type
_entity_poly.pdbx_seq_one_letter_code
_entity_poly.pdbx_strand_id
1 'polypeptide(L)'
;MNPEKEQPRIGGPFSAELSTGSAARRRAEELFFTRKSLDSGRIRKPRVNCAEALLRAYLGDNAELPAQAEDFHELGYGNADGGRCGAMVAGEHILKLRSPGERERFMENFSAEAGEIHCRSIKRHTGTSCAQCVSIAASLLDSMLSP
;
A
#
# COMPACT_ATOMS: atom_id res chain seq x y z
N MET A 1 18.99 -13.61 42.38
CA MET A 1 18.01 -12.50 42.41
C MET A 1 18.00 -11.86 41.03
N ASN A 2 17.08 -12.27 40.16
CA ASN A 2 16.82 -11.62 38.87
C ASN A 2 15.40 -11.06 38.95
N PRO A 3 15.19 -9.74 38.81
CA PRO A 3 13.87 -9.21 38.56
C PRO A 3 13.65 -9.12 37.05
N GLU A 4 13.07 -10.18 36.49
CA GLU A 4 12.31 -10.11 35.25
C GLU A 4 11.07 -9.25 35.51
N LYS A 5 10.94 -8.10 34.84
CA LYS A 5 9.72 -7.29 34.85
C LYS A 5 9.01 -7.45 33.51
N GLU A 6 8.05 -8.37 33.52
CA GLU A 6 6.65 -8.16 33.14
C GLU A 6 6.41 -7.30 31.88
N GLN A 7 6.23 -7.97 30.74
CA GLN A 7 5.60 -7.37 29.56
C GLN A 7 4.07 -7.48 29.69
N PRO A 8 3.30 -6.40 29.42
CA PRO A 8 1.84 -6.47 29.47
C PRO A 8 1.30 -7.25 28.27
N ARG A 9 0.40 -8.21 28.57
CA ARG A 9 -0.33 -9.00 27.59
C ARG A 9 -1.32 -8.13 26.84
N ILE A 10 -1.19 -8.07 25.52
CA ILE A 10 -2.18 -7.44 24.62
C ILE A 10 -2.80 -8.52 23.73
N GLY A 11 -4.12 -8.69 23.95
CA GLY A 11 -5.19 -9.28 23.13
C GLY A 11 -4.91 -10.24 21.96
N GLY A 12 -5.51 -11.44 22.07
CA GLY A 12 -6.29 -12.12 21.01
C GLY A 12 -5.55 -12.66 19.76
N PRO A 13 -6.10 -13.66 19.05
CA PRO A 13 -5.36 -14.35 18.00
C PRO A 13 -5.29 -13.48 16.75
N PHE A 14 -4.21 -12.72 16.61
CA PHE A 14 -3.83 -12.04 15.37
C PHE A 14 -3.28 -13.07 14.38
N SER A 15 -4.14 -13.98 13.93
CA SER A 15 -3.83 -14.93 12.85
C SER A 15 -4.48 -14.43 11.57
N ALA A 16 -4.18 -13.20 11.17
CA ALA A 16 -4.14 -12.89 9.75
C ALA A 16 -2.80 -13.47 9.27
N GLU A 17 -2.82 -14.53 8.49
CA GLU A 17 -1.63 -14.99 7.77
C GLU A 17 -1.05 -13.79 7.02
N LEU A 18 0.00 -13.20 7.57
CA LEU A 18 0.73 -12.10 6.97
C LEU A 18 1.32 -12.65 5.68
N SER A 19 0.69 -12.30 4.56
CA SER A 19 1.09 -12.75 3.24
C SER A 19 2.58 -12.44 3.03
N THR A 20 3.35 -13.46 2.65
CA THR A 20 4.76 -13.30 2.26
C THR A 20 4.81 -12.36 1.05
N GLY A 21 5.89 -11.59 0.92
CA GLY A 21 5.91 -10.42 0.02
C GLY A 21 5.43 -10.70 -1.41
N SER A 22 5.79 -11.86 -1.98
CA SER A 22 5.35 -12.26 -3.33
C SER A 22 3.84 -12.55 -3.45
N ALA A 23 3.21 -13.06 -2.39
CA ALA A 23 1.77 -13.31 -2.35
C ALA A 23 0.99 -12.01 -2.06
N ALA A 24 1.53 -11.12 -1.23
CA ALA A 24 0.96 -9.80 -0.99
C ALA A 24 0.96 -8.95 -2.28
N ARG A 25 2.07 -8.98 -3.03
CA ARG A 25 2.17 -8.30 -4.32
C ARG A 25 1.10 -8.77 -5.30
N ARG A 26 0.95 -10.09 -5.49
CA ARG A 26 -0.09 -10.65 -6.38
C ARG A 26 -1.49 -10.24 -5.94
N ARG A 27 -1.77 -10.26 -4.63
CA ARG A 27 -3.07 -9.82 -4.09
C ARG A 27 -3.33 -8.34 -4.36
N ALA A 28 -2.32 -7.46 -4.22
CA ALA A 28 -2.46 -6.04 -4.52
C ALA A 28 -2.79 -5.80 -6.00
N GLU A 29 -2.09 -6.52 -6.89
CA GLU A 29 -2.37 -6.50 -8.32
C GLU A 29 -3.79 -7.05 -8.61
N GLU A 30 -4.20 -8.18 -8.06
CA GLU A 30 -5.56 -8.71 -8.28
C GLU A 30 -6.66 -7.75 -7.79
N LEU A 31 -6.51 -7.17 -6.60
CA LEU A 31 -7.47 -6.23 -6.05
C LEU A 31 -7.64 -4.98 -6.92
N PHE A 32 -6.53 -4.45 -7.46
CA PHE A 32 -6.57 -3.25 -8.29
C PHE A 32 -6.91 -3.54 -9.76
N PHE A 33 -6.45 -4.65 -10.32
CA PHE A 33 -6.51 -4.97 -11.74
C PHE A 33 -7.68 -5.88 -12.12
N THR A 34 -8.55 -6.31 -11.20
CA THR A 34 -9.76 -7.11 -11.51
C THR A 34 -10.78 -6.33 -12.34
N ARG A 35 -10.44 -6.11 -13.62
CA ARG A 35 -11.33 -5.77 -14.70
C ARG A 35 -11.95 -7.08 -15.18
N LYS A 36 -13.10 -7.47 -14.62
CA LYS A 36 -13.99 -8.34 -15.42
C LYS A 36 -14.45 -7.48 -16.59
N SER A 37 -13.82 -7.68 -17.74
CA SER A 37 -14.34 -7.28 -19.05
C SER A 37 -15.70 -7.95 -19.18
N LEU A 38 -16.77 -7.20 -18.94
CA LEU A 38 -18.07 -7.59 -19.46
C LEU A 38 -18.05 -7.22 -20.93
N ASP A 39 -18.65 -8.09 -21.74
CA ASP A 39 -18.89 -8.11 -23.19
C ASP A 39 -19.50 -6.82 -23.82
N SER A 40 -19.51 -5.72 -23.06
CA SER A 40 -20.19 -4.44 -23.32
C SER A 40 -19.25 -3.25 -23.56
N GLY A 41 -17.93 -3.48 -23.66
CA GLY A 41 -16.94 -2.43 -23.96
C GLY A 41 -16.77 -1.34 -22.88
N ARG A 42 -17.41 -1.46 -21.71
CA ARG A 42 -17.27 -0.50 -20.60
C ARG A 42 -16.16 -0.92 -19.64
N ILE A 43 -15.14 -0.07 -19.52
CA ILE A 43 -14.12 -0.18 -18.47
C ILE A 43 -14.79 0.11 -17.12
N ARG A 44 -15.00 -0.90 -16.27
CA ARG A 44 -15.42 -0.64 -14.88
C ARG A 44 -14.24 -0.05 -14.09
N LYS A 45 -14.54 0.95 -13.26
CA LYS A 45 -13.61 1.44 -12.24
C LYS A 45 -13.17 0.26 -11.35
N PRO A 46 -11.90 0.20 -10.91
CA PRO A 46 -11.46 -0.81 -9.97
C PRO A 46 -12.32 -0.76 -8.69
N ARG A 47 -12.52 -1.92 -8.05
CA ARG A 47 -13.38 -2.02 -6.85
C ARG A 47 -12.80 -1.29 -5.64
N VAL A 48 -11.49 -1.08 -5.65
CA VAL A 48 -10.73 -0.40 -4.61
C VAL A 48 -9.75 0.60 -5.24
N ASN A 49 -9.36 1.62 -4.50
CA ASN A 49 -8.38 2.58 -4.93
C ASN A 49 -6.93 2.05 -4.78
N CYS A 50 -5.94 2.84 -5.22
CA CYS A 50 -4.54 2.42 -5.23
C CYS A 50 -3.94 2.22 -3.83
N ALA A 51 -4.38 2.97 -2.83
CA ALA A 51 -3.94 2.81 -1.45
C ALA A 51 -4.58 1.57 -0.82
N GLU A 52 -5.90 1.41 -0.99
CA GLU A 52 -6.67 0.26 -0.51
C GLU A 52 -6.10 -1.07 -1.01
N ALA A 53 -5.76 -1.15 -2.29
CA ALA A 53 -5.20 -2.37 -2.88
C ALA A 53 -3.95 -2.84 -2.14
N LEU A 54 -3.04 -1.92 -1.78
CA LEU A 54 -1.84 -2.25 -1.04
C LEU A 54 -2.14 -2.56 0.43
N LEU A 55 -2.94 -1.73 1.10
CA LEU A 55 -3.21 -1.88 2.53
C LEU A 55 -3.92 -3.21 2.81
N ARG A 56 -4.95 -3.55 2.01
CA ARG A 56 -5.64 -4.84 2.11
C ARG A 56 -4.77 -6.04 1.74
N ALA A 57 -3.78 -5.84 0.88
CA ALA A 57 -2.89 -6.91 0.45
C ALA A 57 -1.79 -7.23 1.47
N TYR A 58 -1.22 -6.21 2.12
CA TYR A 58 -0.06 -6.36 3.01
C TYR A 58 -0.42 -6.38 4.50
N LEU A 59 -1.56 -5.80 4.89
CA LEU A 59 -2.02 -5.71 6.28
C LEU A 59 -3.37 -6.41 6.51
N GLY A 60 -4.05 -6.84 5.44
CA GLY A 60 -5.36 -7.50 5.51
C GLY A 60 -6.55 -6.54 5.49
N ASP A 61 -7.77 -7.08 5.45
CA ASP A 61 -9.00 -6.29 5.27
C ASP A 61 -9.39 -5.45 6.52
N ASN A 62 -8.78 -5.72 7.67
CA ASN A 62 -9.02 -5.01 8.95
C ASN A 62 -7.82 -4.13 9.36
N ALA A 63 -6.98 -3.74 8.41
CA ALA A 63 -5.76 -3.02 8.71
C ALA A 63 -6.01 -1.64 9.35
N GLU A 64 -5.14 -1.25 10.28
CA GLU A 64 -5.13 0.11 10.81
C GLU A 64 -4.79 1.12 9.71
N LEU A 65 -5.57 2.19 9.65
CA LEU A 65 -5.41 3.28 8.69
C LEU A 65 -4.22 4.18 9.05
N PRO A 66 -3.64 4.88 8.06
CA PRO A 66 -2.80 6.03 8.35
C PRO A 66 -3.55 7.02 9.22
N ALA A 67 -2.88 7.63 10.21
CA ALA A 67 -3.50 8.54 11.18
C ALA A 67 -4.22 9.77 10.58
N GLN A 68 -4.02 10.02 9.28
CA GLN A 68 -4.57 11.16 8.53
C GLN A 68 -5.74 10.76 7.63
N ALA A 69 -6.13 9.49 7.61
CA ALA A 69 -7.23 8.97 6.80
C ALA A 69 -8.38 8.53 7.71
N GLU A 70 -9.59 9.02 7.44
CA GLU A 70 -10.79 8.56 8.13
C GLU A 70 -11.27 7.23 7.53
N ASP A 71 -10.97 6.99 6.24
CA ASP A 71 -11.17 5.71 5.53
C ASP A 71 -10.11 5.50 4.43
N PHE A 72 -9.76 4.24 4.11
CA PHE A 72 -8.91 3.91 2.97
C PHE A 72 -9.47 4.46 1.66
N HIS A 73 -10.81 4.51 1.53
CA HIS A 73 -11.48 5.04 0.34
C HIS A 73 -11.08 6.50 0.04
N GLU A 74 -10.72 7.26 1.07
CA GLU A 74 -10.33 8.66 0.96
C GLU A 74 -8.91 8.87 0.46
N LEU A 75 -8.04 7.85 0.47
CA LEU A 75 -6.66 7.98 -0.01
C LEU A 75 -6.53 7.91 -1.55
N GLY A 76 -7.63 7.67 -2.25
CA GLY A 76 -7.67 7.61 -3.71
C GLY A 76 -7.45 8.96 -4.39
N TYR A 77 -7.12 8.94 -5.69
CA TYR A 77 -7.13 10.12 -6.58
C TYR A 77 -6.24 11.31 -6.16
N GLY A 78 -5.32 11.13 -5.23
CA GLY A 78 -4.47 12.21 -4.72
C GLY A 78 -5.11 13.02 -3.60
N ASN A 79 -6.04 12.42 -2.86
CA ASN A 79 -6.63 13.00 -1.66
C ASN A 79 -5.81 12.74 -0.39
N ALA A 80 -4.73 11.96 -0.48
CA ALA A 80 -3.76 11.89 0.60
C ALA A 80 -3.14 13.27 0.85
N ASP A 81 -2.77 13.53 2.10
CA ASP A 81 -2.25 14.84 2.52
C ASP A 81 -1.13 15.35 1.58
N GLY A 82 -1.23 16.63 1.23
CA GLY A 82 -0.37 17.30 0.25
C GLY A 82 -0.58 16.88 -1.22
N GLY A 83 -1.58 16.07 -1.54
CA GLY A 83 -1.82 15.59 -2.91
C GLY A 83 -0.95 14.39 -3.31
N ARG A 84 -0.36 13.70 -2.33
CA ARG A 84 0.58 12.59 -2.53
C ARG A 84 -0.09 11.36 -3.17
N CYS A 85 0.71 10.52 -3.80
CA CYS A 85 0.23 9.29 -4.40
C CYS A 85 -0.25 8.31 -3.32
N GLY A 86 -1.51 7.86 -3.40
CA GLY A 86 -2.08 6.93 -2.42
C GLY A 86 -1.31 5.61 -2.31
N ALA A 87 -0.73 5.13 -3.42
CA ALA A 87 0.10 3.92 -3.39
C ALA A 87 1.39 4.11 -2.58
N MET A 88 2.03 5.28 -2.69
CA MET A 88 3.22 5.62 -1.92
C MET A 88 2.90 5.76 -0.44
N VAL A 89 1.83 6.50 -0.10
CA VAL A 89 1.40 6.69 1.30
C VAL A 89 1.02 5.36 1.95
N ALA A 90 0.36 4.47 1.21
CA ALA A 90 0.08 3.12 1.67
C ALA A 90 1.36 2.32 1.96
N GLY A 91 2.34 2.34 1.05
CA GLY A 91 3.62 1.64 1.25
C GLY A 91 4.41 2.19 2.44
N GLU A 92 4.46 3.51 2.58
CA GLU A 92 5.09 4.19 3.73
C GLU A 92 4.47 3.73 5.07
N HIS A 93 3.15 3.60 5.11
CA HIS A 93 2.42 3.11 6.29
C HIS A 93 2.69 1.64 6.59
N ILE A 94 2.68 0.79 5.56
CA ILE A 94 3.02 -0.64 5.68
C ILE A 94 4.44 -0.80 6.27
N LEU A 95 5.42 -0.04 5.76
CA LEU A 95 6.80 -0.08 6.26
C LEU A 95 6.91 0.49 7.66
N LYS A 96 6.16 1.54 8.00
CA LYS A 96 6.11 2.04 9.38
C LYS A 96 5.71 0.95 10.39
N LEU A 97 4.83 0.04 9.99
CA LEU A 97 4.39 -1.06 10.86
C LEU A 97 5.34 -2.27 10.84
N ARG A 98 5.95 -2.57 9.69
CA ARG A 98 6.68 -3.83 9.48
C ARG A 98 8.20 -3.71 9.39
N SER A 99 8.72 -2.58 8.90
CA SER A 99 10.16 -2.31 8.76
C SER A 99 10.43 -0.79 8.79
N PRO A 100 10.39 -0.14 9.98
CA PRO A 100 10.40 1.32 10.09
C PRO A 100 11.61 2.02 9.46
N GLY A 101 12.75 1.32 9.36
CA GLY A 101 13.99 1.83 8.78
C GLY A 101 13.99 1.96 7.25
N GLU A 102 13.10 1.26 6.54
CA GLU A 102 13.09 1.27 5.07
C GLU A 102 12.22 2.38 4.46
N ARG A 103 11.53 3.19 5.28
CA ARG A 103 10.57 4.19 4.80
C ARG A 103 11.16 5.24 3.87
N GLU A 104 12.31 5.79 4.23
CA GLU A 104 12.96 6.85 3.44
C GLU A 104 13.43 6.30 2.10
N ARG A 105 14.12 5.16 2.13
CA ARG A 105 14.56 4.42 0.95
C ARG A 105 13.40 4.01 0.04
N PHE A 106 12.25 3.64 0.61
CA PHE A 106 11.04 3.37 -0.16
C PHE A 106 10.53 4.61 -0.91
N MET A 107 10.46 5.76 -0.25
CA MET A 107 10.00 7.00 -0.90
C MET A 107 10.95 7.43 -2.03
N GLU A 108 12.26 7.32 -1.81
CA GLU A 108 13.27 7.61 -2.83
C GLU A 108 13.13 6.69 -4.04
N ASN A 109 13.08 5.37 -3.82
CA ASN A 109 12.93 4.40 -4.91
C ASN A 109 11.60 4.55 -5.63
N PHE A 110 10.50 4.79 -4.90
CA PHE A 110 9.20 5.02 -5.51
C PHE A 110 9.23 6.26 -6.39
N SER A 111 9.81 7.37 -5.92
CA SER A 111 9.94 8.61 -6.70
C SER A 111 10.80 8.40 -7.93
N ALA A 112 11.91 7.66 -7.82
CA ALA A 112 12.80 7.34 -8.93
C ALA A 112 12.10 6.52 -10.03
N GLU A 113 11.24 5.57 -9.67
CA GLU A 113 10.51 4.73 -10.62
C GLU A 113 9.23 5.38 -11.16
N ALA A 114 8.45 6.05 -10.31
CA ALA A 114 7.21 6.71 -10.70
C ALA A 114 7.44 8.07 -11.36
N GLY A 115 8.63 8.64 -11.15
CA GLY A 115 9.12 9.94 -11.60
C GLY A 115 8.72 11.13 -10.72
N GLU A 116 7.71 10.96 -9.85
CA GLU A 116 7.16 12.00 -8.97
C GLU A 116 6.45 11.37 -7.76
N ILE A 117 6.17 12.17 -6.73
CA ILE A 117 5.45 11.73 -5.52
C ILE A 117 3.98 12.19 -5.47
N HIS A 118 3.63 13.22 -6.24
CA HIS A 118 2.30 13.82 -6.25
C HIS A 118 1.41 13.19 -7.32
N CYS A 119 0.21 12.74 -6.95
CA CYS A 119 -0.67 11.97 -7.83
C CYS A 119 -1.00 12.69 -9.14
N ARG A 120 -1.25 14.01 -9.08
CA ARG A 120 -1.51 14.84 -10.27
C ARG A 120 -0.27 15.00 -11.14
N SER A 121 0.89 15.18 -10.53
CA SER A 121 2.15 15.36 -11.26
C SER A 121 2.56 14.08 -11.99
N ILE A 122 2.46 12.93 -11.32
CA ILE A 122 2.69 11.60 -11.91
C ILE A 122 1.80 11.44 -13.17
N LYS A 123 0.49 11.67 -13.05
CA LYS A 123 -0.42 11.51 -14.19
C LYS A 123 -0.15 12.47 -15.34
N ARG A 124 0.29 13.70 -15.06
CA ARG A 124 0.45 14.76 -16.06
C ARG A 124 1.82 14.78 -16.72
N HIS A 125 2.87 14.47 -15.97
CA HIS A 125 4.26 14.68 -16.38
C HIS A 125 5.01 13.39 -16.67
N THR A 126 4.69 12.30 -15.96
CA THR A 126 5.40 11.02 -16.12
C THR A 126 4.59 10.02 -16.94
N GLY A 127 3.27 10.19 -17.00
CA GLY A 127 2.37 9.26 -17.69
C GLY A 127 2.17 7.95 -16.94
N THR A 128 2.74 7.81 -15.75
CA THR A 128 2.60 6.63 -14.91
C THR A 128 1.17 6.52 -14.39
N SER A 129 0.50 5.42 -14.73
CA SER A 129 -0.88 5.15 -14.32
C SER A 129 -0.95 4.70 -12.86
N CYS A 130 -2.13 4.81 -12.24
CA CYS A 130 -2.35 4.30 -10.88
C CYS A 130 -2.04 2.79 -10.77
N ALA A 131 -2.28 2.02 -11.82
CA ALA A 131 -1.92 0.61 -11.92
C ALA A 131 -0.41 0.39 -11.80
N GLN A 132 0.37 1.19 -12.54
CA GLN A 132 1.83 1.15 -12.45
C GLN A 132 2.30 1.60 -11.06
N CYS A 133 1.72 2.64 -10.46
CA CYS A 133 2.07 3.05 -9.10
C CYS A 133 1.85 1.92 -8.07
N VAL A 134 0.74 1.16 -8.18
CA VAL A 134 0.50 -0.01 -7.31
C VAL A 134 1.56 -1.08 -7.54
N SER A 135 1.87 -1.39 -8.80
CA SER A 135 2.90 -2.39 -9.15
C SER A 135 4.29 -2.01 -8.65
N ILE A 136 4.69 -0.73 -8.79
CA ILE A 136 5.96 -0.19 -8.30
C ILE A 136 6.02 -0.32 -6.78
N ALA A 137 5.02 0.23 -6.08
CA ALA A 137 4.96 0.17 -4.62
C ALA A 137 4.98 -1.28 -4.10
N ALA A 138 4.21 -2.18 -4.70
CA ALA A 138 4.19 -3.59 -4.32
C ALA A 138 5.55 -4.28 -4.54
N SER A 139 6.24 -3.98 -5.65
CA SER A 139 7.57 -4.55 -5.94
C SER A 139 8.63 -4.08 -4.94
N LEU A 140 8.59 -2.80 -4.57
CA LEU A 140 9.49 -2.23 -3.57
C LEU A 140 9.21 -2.81 -2.18
N LEU A 141 7.93 -2.90 -1.78
CA LEU A 141 7.53 -3.51 -0.52
C LEU A 141 7.96 -4.98 -0.43
N ASP A 142 7.78 -5.75 -1.50
CA ASP A 142 8.20 -7.15 -1.56
C ASP A 142 9.71 -7.29 -1.34
N SER A 143 10.50 -6.41 -1.97
CA SER A 143 11.96 -6.40 -1.83
C SER A 143 12.43 -5.97 -0.43
N MET A 144 11.66 -5.12 0.27
CA MET A 144 12.02 -4.58 1.59
C MET A 144 11.46 -5.39 2.76
N LEU A 145 10.40 -6.18 2.52
CA LEU A 145 9.73 -7.03 3.53
C LEU A 145 10.09 -8.50 3.39
N SER A 146 10.75 -8.90 2.31
CA SER A 146 11.32 -10.25 2.20
C SER A 146 12.55 -10.35 3.11
N PRO A 147 12.63 -11.39 3.97
CA PRO A 147 13.76 -11.62 4.88
C PRO A 147 15.04 -12.01 4.16
#